data_AF-A0A8T4UJD9-F1
#
_entry.id   AF-A0A8T4UJD9-F1
#
_cell.length_a   1.000
_cell.length_b   1.000
_cell.length_c   1.000
_cell.angle_alpha   90.00
_cell.angle_beta   90.00
_cell.angle_gamma   90.00
#
_symmetry.space_group_name_H-M   'P 1'
#
loop_
_entity.id
_entity.type
_entity.pdbx_description
1 polymer ?
#
loop_
_entity_poly.entity_id
_entity_poly.type
_entity_poly.pdbx_seq_one_letter_code
_entity_poly.pdbx_strand_id
1 'polypeptide(L)'
;KKTNSKIVCYQSGMIPVYDRKLKTQDKNIYLIGDAAGMVKASSHGGIFYSMSASKYLVDSIINNKNYDSLWKKNLGLDLWLHLQIRNTLKKFSHKNYNDLVDYFSQDKLKNILSENVREYPSKFVAKMLLKEPRLLKFGFKLLEYSK
;
A
#
# COMPACT_ATOMS: atom_id res chain seq x y z
N LYS A 1 -28.72 16.19 -13.86
CA LYS A 1 -29.48 16.66 -12.66
C LYS A 1 -28.48 17.21 -11.64
N LYS A 2 -28.44 18.53 -11.41
CA LYS A 2 -27.75 19.09 -10.24
C LYS A 2 -28.63 18.82 -9.02
N THR A 3 -28.22 17.91 -8.16
CA THR A 3 -28.85 17.76 -6.85
C THR A 3 -28.45 18.98 -6.00
N ASN A 4 -29.44 19.66 -5.43
CA ASN A 4 -29.25 20.85 -4.59
C ASN A 4 -28.78 20.39 -3.19
N SER A 5 -27.62 19.75 -3.14
CA SER A 5 -27.10 19.06 -1.96
C SER A 5 -26.39 20.05 -1.05
N LYS A 6 -26.82 20.15 0.21
CA LYS A 6 -26.15 20.98 1.23
C LYS A 6 -25.01 20.18 1.86
N ILE A 7 -23.83 20.79 1.97
CA ILE A 7 -22.70 20.20 2.69
C ILE A 7 -23.05 20.20 4.19
N VAL A 8 -23.04 19.01 4.81
CA VAL A 8 -23.40 18.83 6.23
C VAL A 8 -22.19 19.00 7.14
N CYS A 9 -21.01 18.51 6.73
CA CYS A 9 -19.79 18.63 7.52
C CYS A 9 -18.52 18.49 6.65
N TYR A 10 -17.39 18.94 7.21
CA TYR A 10 -16.04 18.66 6.73
C TYR A 10 -15.29 17.90 7.82
N GLN A 11 -14.58 16.85 7.46
CA GLN A 11 -13.76 16.06 8.38
C GLN A 11 -12.34 15.95 7.83
N SER A 12 -11.36 15.99 8.74
CA SER A 12 -9.95 15.84 8.41
C SER A 12 -9.23 15.08 9.53
N GLY A 13 -8.09 14.50 9.20
CA GLY A 13 -7.27 13.75 10.13
C GLY A 13 -5.90 13.48 9.55
N MET A 14 -4.92 13.29 10.43
CA MET A 14 -3.59 12.86 10.01
C MET A 14 -3.62 11.39 9.63
N ILE A 15 -2.90 11.03 8.58
CA ILE A 15 -2.80 9.65 8.10
C ILE A 15 -1.34 9.21 8.22
N PRO A 16 -1.05 8.15 8.99
CA PRO A 16 0.31 7.69 9.18
C PRO A 16 0.85 7.08 7.88
N VAL A 17 2.17 7.21 7.70
CA VAL A 17 2.89 6.59 6.59
C VAL A 17 3.61 5.36 7.14
N TYR A 18 3.52 4.26 6.40
CA TYR A 18 4.19 3.01 6.74
C TYR A 18 5.71 3.21 6.95
N ASP A 19 6.24 2.70 8.06
CA ASP A 19 7.67 2.61 8.31
C ASP A 19 8.06 1.15 8.63
N ARG A 20 8.97 0.60 7.82
CA ARG A 20 9.48 -0.77 7.98
C ARG A 20 10.28 -0.94 9.27
N LYS A 21 10.90 0.13 9.79
CA LYS A 21 11.74 0.11 11.00
C LYS A 21 10.92 0.20 12.29
N LEU A 22 9.63 0.55 12.20
CA LEU A 22 8.75 0.63 13.37
C LEU A 22 8.68 -0.73 14.07
N LYS A 23 8.93 -0.74 15.38
CA LYS A 23 8.68 -1.90 16.24
C LYS A 23 7.24 -1.86 16.69
N THR A 24 6.47 -2.91 16.41
CA THR A 24 5.06 -3.01 16.82
C THR A 24 4.85 -3.95 18.00
N GLN A 25 5.94 -4.46 18.58
CA GLN A 25 5.92 -5.29 19.77
C GLN A 25 7.07 -4.88 20.70
N ASP A 26 6.76 -4.70 21.98
CA ASP A 26 7.74 -4.68 23.06
C ASP A 26 7.15 -5.39 24.28
N LYS A 27 7.75 -6.52 24.69
CA LYS A 27 7.22 -7.40 25.73
C LYS A 27 5.73 -7.74 25.45
N ASN A 28 4.82 -7.29 26.31
CA ASN A 28 3.38 -7.51 26.24
C ASN A 28 2.61 -6.31 25.65
N ILE A 29 3.32 -5.36 25.04
CA ILE A 29 2.75 -4.18 24.38
C ILE A 29 2.76 -4.42 22.88
N TYR A 30 1.62 -4.19 22.24
CA TYR A 30 1.41 -4.41 20.80
C TYR A 30 0.76 -3.19 20.16
N LEU A 31 1.28 -2.76 19.02
CA LEU A 31 0.71 -1.69 18.21
C LEU A 31 -0.03 -2.27 17.01
N ILE A 32 -1.18 -1.68 16.67
CA ILE A 32 -1.99 -2.11 15.52
C ILE A 32 -2.62 -0.92 14.80
N GLY A 33 -2.93 -1.11 13.53
CA GLY A 33 -3.63 -0.14 12.70
C GLY A 33 -2.82 1.13 12.49
N ASP A 34 -3.47 2.29 12.63
CA ASP A 34 -2.82 3.58 12.41
C ASP A 34 -1.65 3.81 13.37
N ALA A 35 -1.74 3.34 14.62
CA ALA A 35 -0.65 3.40 15.58
C ALA A 35 0.59 2.59 15.15
N ALA A 36 0.39 1.57 14.30
CA ALA A 36 1.46 0.75 13.73
C ALA A 36 1.81 1.14 12.28
N GLY A 37 1.28 2.25 11.74
CA GLY A 37 1.51 2.67 10.37
C GLY A 37 0.96 1.68 9.31
N MET A 38 -0.04 0.87 9.67
CA MET A 38 -0.63 -0.15 8.80
C MET A 38 -1.62 0.47 7.80
N VAL A 39 -1.15 1.44 7.02
CA VAL A 39 -1.95 2.17 6.04
C VAL A 39 -1.41 1.96 4.64
N LYS A 40 -2.32 1.68 3.71
CA LYS A 40 -2.08 1.68 2.28
C LYS A 40 -1.70 3.08 1.80
N ALA A 41 -0.41 3.40 1.74
CA ALA A 41 0.06 4.74 1.36
C ALA A 41 -0.42 5.21 -0.04
N SER A 42 -0.81 4.28 -0.93
CA SER A 42 -1.31 4.58 -2.27
C SER A 42 -2.75 5.13 -2.30
N SER A 43 -3.60 4.74 -1.34
CA SER A 43 -5.01 5.16 -1.29
C SER A 43 -5.46 5.66 0.09
N HIS A 44 -4.56 5.68 1.06
CA HIS A 44 -4.79 6.02 2.47
C HIS A 44 -5.77 5.10 3.22
N GLY A 45 -5.98 3.87 2.73
CA GLY A 45 -6.85 2.90 3.40
C GLY A 45 -6.11 2.11 4.48
N GLY A 46 -6.56 2.18 5.74
CA GLY A 46 -6.01 1.41 6.86
C GLY A 46 -6.82 0.17 7.26
N ILE A 47 -8.15 0.21 7.09
CA ILE A 47 -9.09 -0.78 7.66
C ILE A 47 -8.70 -2.22 7.37
N PHE A 48 -8.41 -2.54 6.09
CA PHE A 48 -8.05 -3.90 5.69
C PHE A 48 -6.79 -4.41 6.39
N TYR A 49 -5.73 -3.60 6.42
CA TYR A 49 -4.46 -3.98 7.02
C TYR A 49 -4.57 -4.06 8.54
N SER A 50 -5.30 -3.13 9.17
CA SER A 50 -5.63 -3.18 10.60
C SER A 50 -6.32 -4.50 10.96
N MET A 51 -7.40 -4.85 10.27
CA MET A 51 -8.14 -6.10 10.53
C MET A 51 -7.31 -7.35 10.27
N SER A 52 -6.49 -7.33 9.22
CA SER A 52 -5.60 -8.46 8.88
C SER A 52 -4.52 -8.63 9.94
N ALA A 53 -3.94 -7.53 10.41
CA ALA A 53 -2.96 -7.53 11.49
C ALA A 53 -3.53 -8.03 12.82
N SER A 54 -4.83 -7.81 13.10
CA SER A 54 -5.48 -8.32 14.32
C SER A 54 -5.44 -9.85 14.37
N LYS A 55 -5.61 -10.51 13.22
CA LYS A 55 -5.55 -11.98 13.14
C LYS A 55 -4.15 -12.49 13.51
N TYR A 56 -3.10 -11.81 13.05
CA TYR A 56 -1.72 -12.14 13.41
C TYR A 56 -1.42 -11.80 14.87
N LEU A 57 -2.01 -10.77 15.43
CA LEU A 57 -1.88 -10.46 16.85
C LEU A 57 -2.47 -11.59 17.70
N VAL A 58 -3.69 -12.01 17.41
CA VAL A 58 -4.34 -13.14 18.10
C VAL A 58 -3.51 -14.42 17.98
N ASP A 59 -3.05 -14.77 16.77
CA ASP A 59 -2.17 -15.94 16.56
C ASP A 59 -0.86 -15.82 17.36
N SER A 60 -0.28 -14.62 17.42
CA SER A 60 0.97 -14.40 18.17
C SER A 60 0.80 -14.58 19.67
N ILE A 61 -0.33 -14.16 20.24
CA ILE A 61 -0.63 -14.30 21.66
C ILE A 61 -0.92 -15.77 22.01
N ILE A 62 -1.81 -16.42 21.26
CA ILE A 62 -2.22 -17.80 21.52
C ILE A 62 -1.03 -18.77 21.39
N ASN A 63 -0.21 -18.58 20.35
CA ASN A 63 0.87 -19.50 20.02
C ASN A 63 2.25 -19.02 20.49
N ASN A 64 2.31 -17.98 21.33
CA ASN A 64 3.54 -17.38 21.83
C ASN A 64 4.59 -17.07 20.74
N LYS A 65 4.14 -16.50 19.62
CA LYS A 65 5.00 -16.10 18.48
C LYS A 65 5.40 -14.63 18.60
N ASN A 66 6.47 -14.25 17.91
CA ASN A 66 6.82 -12.84 17.75
C ASN A 66 5.84 -12.15 16.78
N TYR A 67 5.01 -11.25 17.30
CA TYR A 67 4.01 -10.50 16.54
C TYR A 67 4.65 -9.65 15.43
N ASP A 68 5.68 -8.87 15.78
CA ASP A 68 6.34 -7.93 14.87
C ASP A 68 6.83 -8.64 13.60
N SER A 69 7.48 -9.79 13.75
CA SER A 69 7.92 -10.64 12.65
C SER A 69 6.74 -11.25 11.89
N LEU A 70 5.72 -11.74 12.61
CA LEU A 70 4.60 -12.47 12.02
C LEU A 70 3.78 -11.60 11.05
N TRP A 71 3.36 -10.41 11.46
CA TRP A 71 2.56 -9.56 10.55
C TRP A 71 3.43 -8.99 9.42
N LYS A 72 4.70 -8.62 9.69
CA LYS A 72 5.61 -8.10 8.66
C LYS A 72 5.87 -9.12 7.56
N LYS A 73 6.01 -10.40 7.92
CA LYS A 73 6.16 -11.49 6.95
C LYS A 73 4.98 -11.59 5.99
N ASN A 74 3.77 -11.29 6.46
CA ASN A 74 2.54 -11.49 5.67
C ASN A 74 2.05 -10.22 4.96
N LEU A 75 2.26 -9.03 5.54
CA LEU A 75 1.70 -7.76 5.05
C LEU A 75 2.77 -6.71 4.75
N GLY A 76 3.97 -6.85 5.31
CA GLY A 76 5.00 -5.81 5.29
C GLY A 76 5.52 -5.50 3.88
N LEU A 77 5.66 -6.54 3.03
CA LEU A 77 6.09 -6.34 1.64
C LEU A 77 5.07 -5.51 0.85
N ASP A 78 3.78 -5.79 0.99
CA ASP A 78 2.71 -5.08 0.27
C ASP A 78 2.54 -3.65 0.76
N LEU A 79 2.63 -3.41 2.06
CA LEU A 79 2.65 -2.07 2.64
C LEU A 79 3.86 -1.26 2.14
N TRP A 80 5.04 -1.89 2.10
CA TRP A 80 6.24 -1.28 1.54
C TRP A 80 6.09 -0.96 0.05
N LEU A 81 5.53 -1.86 -0.75
CA LEU A 81 5.25 -1.63 -2.17
C LEU A 81 4.27 -0.47 -2.37
N HIS A 82 3.23 -0.36 -1.56
CA HIS A 82 2.33 0.78 -1.60
C HIS A 82 3.02 2.10 -1.26
N LEU A 83 3.96 2.10 -0.31
CA LEU A 83 4.80 3.26 -0.04
C LEU A 83 5.67 3.62 -1.24
N GLN A 84 6.30 2.65 -1.89
CA GLN A 84 7.10 2.91 -3.10
C GLN A 84 6.22 3.48 -4.22
N ILE A 85 5.05 2.89 -4.47
CA ILE A 85 4.08 3.41 -5.45
C ILE A 85 3.74 4.87 -5.14
N ARG A 86 3.42 5.20 -3.88
CA ARG A 86 3.11 6.58 -3.49
C ARG A 86 4.29 7.53 -3.73
N ASN A 87 5.49 7.12 -3.36
CA ASN A 87 6.70 7.92 -3.55
C ASN A 87 7.01 8.15 -5.04
N THR A 88 6.77 7.15 -5.88
CA THR A 88 6.87 7.27 -7.34
C THR A 88 5.85 8.26 -7.88
N LEU A 89 4.57 8.11 -7.53
CA LEU A 89 3.50 8.99 -8.01
C LEU A 89 3.71 10.44 -7.56
N LYS A 90 4.21 10.68 -6.34
CA LYS A 90 4.54 12.03 -5.85
C LYS A 90 5.56 12.76 -6.74
N LYS A 91 6.40 12.03 -7.48
CA LYS A 91 7.45 12.57 -8.36
C LYS A 91 7.03 12.67 -9.83
N PHE A 92 5.76 12.40 -10.16
CA PHE A 92 5.28 12.40 -11.53
C PHE A 92 5.00 13.81 -12.04
N SER A 93 5.43 14.09 -13.27
CA SER A 93 4.92 15.22 -14.04
C SER A 93 3.55 14.87 -14.64
N HIS A 94 2.82 15.85 -15.16
CA HIS A 94 1.57 15.61 -15.90
C HIS A 94 1.75 14.60 -17.05
N LYS A 95 2.87 14.67 -17.78
CA LYS A 95 3.19 13.70 -18.84
C LYS A 95 3.29 12.27 -18.30
N ASN A 96 3.95 12.07 -17.16
CA ASN A 96 4.07 10.74 -16.56
C ASN A 96 2.70 10.18 -16.12
N TYR A 97 1.80 11.04 -15.65
CA TYR A 97 0.42 10.62 -15.35
C TYR A 97 -0.35 10.20 -16.60
N ASN A 98 -0.21 10.94 -17.70
CA ASN A 98 -0.84 10.57 -18.97
C ASN A 98 -0.29 9.23 -19.47
N ASP A 99 1.04 9.07 -19.52
CA ASP A 99 1.69 7.82 -19.91
C ASP A 99 1.22 6.65 -19.03
N LEU A 100 1.07 6.86 -17.72
CA LEU A 100 0.57 5.85 -16.80
C LEU A 100 -0.88 5.44 -17.14
N VAL A 101 -1.76 6.41 -17.34
CA VAL A 101 -3.17 6.14 -17.72
C VAL A 101 -3.24 5.39 -19.05
N ASP A 102 -2.43 5.79 -20.03
CA ASP A 102 -2.37 5.15 -21.34
C ASP A 102 -1.88 3.70 -21.25
N TYR A 103 -0.89 3.43 -20.40
CA TYR A 103 -0.36 2.08 -20.21
C TYR A 103 -1.39 1.19 -19.53
N PHE A 104 -2.01 1.67 -18.46
CA PHE A 104 -3.02 0.94 -17.70
C PHE A 104 -4.38 0.83 -18.42
N SER A 105 -4.60 1.60 -19.48
CA SER A 105 -5.78 1.48 -20.34
C SER A 105 -5.72 0.29 -21.30
N GLN A 106 -4.54 -0.33 -21.48
CA GLN A 106 -4.36 -1.50 -22.34
C GLN A 106 -4.94 -2.75 -21.69
N ASP A 107 -5.63 -3.59 -22.48
CA ASP A 107 -6.33 -4.77 -21.97
C ASP A 107 -5.42 -5.74 -21.20
N LYS A 108 -4.17 -5.90 -21.65
CA LYS A 108 -3.18 -6.73 -20.95
C LYS A 108 -2.93 -6.32 -19.50
N LEU A 109 -2.98 -5.02 -19.17
CA LEU A 109 -2.80 -4.53 -17.80
C LEU A 109 -4.12 -4.47 -17.04
N LYS A 110 -5.22 -4.11 -17.71
CA LYS A 110 -6.57 -4.16 -17.14
C LYS A 110 -6.90 -5.56 -16.63
N ASN A 111 -6.64 -6.59 -17.43
CA ASN A 111 -6.91 -7.98 -17.07
C ASN A 111 -6.11 -8.41 -15.84
N ILE A 112 -4.83 -8.02 -15.75
CA ILE A 112 -4.02 -8.30 -14.56
C ILE A 112 -4.62 -7.61 -13.33
N LEU A 113 -5.04 -6.35 -13.44
CA LEU A 113 -5.65 -5.64 -12.33
C LEU A 113 -7.01 -6.21 -11.91
N SER A 114 -7.83 -6.67 -12.85
CA SER A 114 -9.15 -7.25 -12.54
C SER A 114 -9.05 -8.63 -11.88
N GLU A 115 -8.01 -9.40 -12.20
CA GLU A 115 -7.75 -10.72 -11.60
C GLU A 115 -7.12 -10.65 -10.20
N ASN A 116 -6.62 -9.48 -9.78
CA ASN A 116 -5.80 -9.37 -8.58
C ASN A 116 -6.40 -8.44 -7.53
N VAL A 117 -6.23 -8.83 -6.27
CA VAL A 117 -6.64 -8.03 -5.12
C VAL A 117 -5.67 -6.87 -4.92
N ARG A 118 -6.19 -5.65 -4.84
CA ARG A 118 -5.41 -4.40 -4.80
C ARG A 118 -4.49 -4.30 -3.58
N GLU A 119 -4.80 -5.03 -2.52
CA GLU A 119 -4.09 -5.05 -1.23
C GLU A 119 -2.80 -5.86 -1.31
N TYR A 120 -2.59 -6.64 -2.37
CA TYR A 120 -1.42 -7.50 -2.54
C TYR A 120 -0.64 -7.19 -3.84
N PRO A 121 -0.08 -5.98 -4.01
CA PRO A 121 0.75 -5.63 -5.17
C PRO A 121 1.90 -6.60 -5.41
N SER A 122 2.45 -7.22 -4.38
CA SER A 122 3.53 -8.22 -4.49
C SER A 122 3.18 -9.38 -5.45
N LYS A 123 1.89 -9.72 -5.58
CA LYS A 123 1.41 -10.84 -6.40
C LYS A 123 1.38 -10.54 -7.90
N PHE A 124 1.30 -9.27 -8.29
CA PHE A 124 1.04 -8.92 -9.69
C PHE A 124 1.98 -7.86 -10.28
N VAL A 125 2.70 -7.08 -9.47
CA VAL A 125 3.63 -6.05 -9.96
C VAL A 125 4.68 -6.66 -10.90
N ALA A 126 5.24 -7.82 -10.56
CA ALA A 126 6.19 -8.52 -11.44
C ALA A 126 5.55 -8.92 -12.79
N LYS A 127 4.34 -9.48 -12.77
CA LYS A 127 3.56 -9.83 -13.97
C LYS A 127 3.30 -8.59 -14.84
N MET A 128 3.00 -7.45 -14.23
CA MET A 128 2.80 -6.18 -14.94
C MET A 128 4.07 -5.66 -15.59
N LEU A 129 5.21 -5.68 -14.88
CA LEU A 129 6.50 -5.25 -15.43
C LEU A 129 6.96 -6.13 -16.59
N LEU A 130 6.68 -7.45 -16.53
CA LEU A 130 6.98 -8.37 -17.64
C LEU A 130 6.09 -8.11 -18.87
N LYS A 131 4.81 -7.81 -18.67
CA LYS A 131 3.85 -7.56 -19.76
C LYS A 131 3.94 -6.14 -20.32
N GLU A 132 4.39 -5.18 -19.52
CA GLU A 132 4.62 -3.80 -19.92
C GLU A 132 5.95 -3.28 -19.34
N PRO A 133 7.09 -3.60 -19.98
CA PRO A 133 8.41 -3.16 -19.51
C PRO A 133 8.57 -1.64 -19.46
N ARG A 134 7.76 -0.87 -20.20
CA ARG A 134 7.78 0.61 -20.13
C ARG A 134 7.42 1.12 -18.73
N LEU A 135 6.72 0.33 -17.91
CA LEU A 135 6.48 0.66 -16.50
C LEU A 135 7.77 0.78 -15.68
N LEU A 136 8.88 0.16 -16.11
CA LEU A 136 10.18 0.30 -15.44
C LEU A 136 10.68 1.74 -15.44
N LYS A 137 10.26 2.57 -16.40
CA LYS A 137 10.55 4.02 -16.43
C LYS A 137 10.09 4.72 -15.15
N PHE A 138 9.05 4.19 -14.52
CA PHE A 138 8.53 4.69 -13.25
C PHE A 138 9.26 4.10 -12.03
N GLY A 139 9.87 2.92 -12.19
CA GLY A 139 10.62 2.20 -11.16
C GLY A 139 12.03 2.72 -10.92
N PHE A 140 12.77 3.13 -11.97
CA PHE A 140 14.16 3.62 -11.82
C PHE A 140 14.28 4.89 -10.95
N LYS A 141 13.21 5.69 -10.85
CA LYS A 141 13.12 6.87 -9.97
C LYS A 141 13.05 6.54 -8.47
N LEU A 142 12.98 5.25 -8.11
CA LEU A 142 13.03 4.73 -6.73
C LEU A 142 14.47 4.49 -6.25
N LEU A 143 15.38 4.11 -7.15
CA LEU A 143 16.77 3.75 -6.80
C LEU A 143 17.70 4.96 -6.66
N GLU A 144 17.38 6.08 -7.31
CA GLU A 144 18.19 7.31 -7.23
C GLU A 144 18.26 7.94 -5.83
N TYR A 145 17.50 7.45 -4.85
CA TYR A 145 17.45 8.10 -3.52
C TYR A 145 17.32 7.15 -2.32
N SER A 146 17.80 5.90 -2.45
CA SER A 146 18.16 5.10 -1.25
C SER A 146 19.55 5.45 -0.69
N LYS A 147 20.01 6.69 -0.91
CA LYS A 147 21.16 7.30 -0.23
C LYS A 147 20.65 8.35 0.75
#